data_AF-A0A7R9FRT4-F1
#
_entry.id   AF-A0A7R9FRT4-F1
#
_cell.length_a   1.000
_cell.length_b   1.000
_cell.length_c   1.000
_cell.angle_alpha   90.00
_cell.angle_beta   90.00
_cell.angle_gamma   90.00
#
_symmetry.space_group_name_H-M   'P 1'
#
loop_
_entity.id
_entity.type
_entity.pdbx_description
1 polymer ?
#
loop_
_entity_poly.entity_id
_entity_poly.type
_entity_poly.pdbx_seq_one_letter_code
_entity_poly.pdbx_strand_id
1 'polypeptide(L)'
;MTTEVKAQTIAKQAMKNHEHYSGYKQRTAKKSRSEVQQSKMAKKMEKYACSVAQREMKTNLDNLALRNQIVEDMGKMYDGHWNCLVIVGNKNDTCSFSRAETPTFHYKHEERCVTIWRSL
;
A
#
# COMPACT_ATOMS: atom_id res chain seq x y z
N MET A 1 -37.18 -29.35 -23.34
CA MET A 1 -35.74 -29.66 -23.52
C MET A 1 -34.92 -28.37 -23.67
N THR A 2 -34.89 -27.47 -22.69
CA THR A 2 -34.30 -26.11 -22.89
C THR A 2 -33.46 -25.59 -21.73
N THR A 3 -33.52 -26.21 -20.56
CA THR A 3 -32.79 -25.79 -19.36
C THR A 3 -31.42 -26.46 -19.24
N GLU A 4 -31.32 -27.74 -19.54
CA GLU A 4 -30.04 -28.50 -19.46
C GLU A 4 -29.01 -28.03 -20.49
N VAL A 5 -29.45 -27.70 -21.71
CA VAL A 5 -28.55 -27.21 -22.77
C VAL A 5 -27.96 -25.84 -22.40
N LYS A 6 -28.75 -24.97 -21.74
CA LYS A 6 -28.26 -23.68 -21.24
C LYS A 6 -27.25 -23.85 -20.11
N ALA A 7 -27.50 -24.75 -19.16
CA ALA A 7 -26.58 -25.04 -18.06
C ALA A 7 -25.22 -25.56 -18.57
N GLN A 8 -25.24 -26.47 -19.55
CA GLN A 8 -24.02 -26.99 -20.18
C GLN A 8 -23.24 -25.91 -20.95
N THR A 9 -23.94 -24.93 -21.52
CA THR A 9 -23.31 -23.81 -22.26
C THR A 9 -22.63 -22.83 -21.31
N ILE A 10 -23.28 -22.52 -20.17
CA ILE A 10 -22.71 -21.67 -19.12
C ILE A 10 -21.48 -22.34 -18.48
N ALA A 11 -21.55 -23.65 -18.21
CA ALA A 11 -20.42 -24.40 -17.66
C ALA A 11 -19.22 -24.41 -18.61
N LYS A 12 -19.43 -24.63 -19.91
CA LYS A 12 -18.36 -24.58 -20.92
C LYS A 12 -17.74 -23.19 -21.04
N GLN A 13 -18.53 -22.12 -20.94
CA GLN A 13 -18.01 -20.75 -20.96
C GLN A 13 -17.20 -20.42 -19.68
N ALA A 14 -17.65 -20.90 -18.52
CA ALA A 14 -16.92 -20.74 -17.26
C ALA A 14 -15.58 -21.48 -17.27
N MET A 15 -15.52 -22.68 -17.85
CA MET A 15 -14.26 -23.45 -17.99
C MET A 15 -13.29 -22.79 -18.97
N LYS A 16 -13.76 -22.27 -20.13
CA LYS A 16 -12.91 -21.48 -21.04
C LYS A 16 -12.35 -20.22 -20.36
N ASN A 17 -13.14 -19.55 -19.53
CA ASN A 17 -12.66 -18.40 -18.76
C ASN A 17 -11.63 -18.81 -17.70
N HIS A 18 -11.79 -20.00 -17.08
CA HIS A 18 -10.83 -20.54 -16.13
C HIS A 18 -9.50 -20.93 -16.80
N GLU A 19 -9.52 -21.50 -18.01
CA GLU A 19 -8.30 -21.78 -18.79
C GLU A 19 -7.57 -20.49 -19.20
N HIS A 20 -8.32 -19.42 -19.54
CA HIS A 20 -7.73 -18.11 -19.83
C HIS A 20 -7.10 -17.46 -18.59
N TYR A 21 -7.65 -17.70 -17.39
CA TYR A 21 -7.06 -17.28 -16.10
C TYR A 21 -5.98 -18.23 -15.56
N SER A 22 -5.91 -19.46 -16.05
CA SER A 22 -4.88 -20.44 -15.64
C SER A 22 -3.48 -20.13 -16.19
N GLY A 23 -3.36 -19.16 -17.09
CA GLY A 23 -2.09 -18.60 -17.58
C GLY A 23 -1.33 -17.76 -16.54
N TYR A 24 -1.92 -17.45 -15.38
CA TYR A 24 -1.18 -16.92 -14.25
C TYR A 24 -0.34 -18.05 -13.63
N LYS A 25 0.83 -18.28 -14.24
CA LYS A 25 1.96 -18.92 -13.55
C LYS A 25 1.98 -18.37 -12.14
N GLN A 26 1.89 -19.25 -11.13
CA GLN A 26 2.20 -18.92 -9.75
C GLN A 26 3.58 -18.24 -9.76
N ARG A 27 3.59 -16.91 -9.78
CA ARG A 27 4.80 -16.12 -9.62
C ARG A 27 5.20 -16.42 -8.19
N THR A 28 6.28 -17.19 -8.05
CA THR A 28 6.95 -17.43 -6.79
C THR A 28 6.94 -16.13 -5.97
N ALA A 29 6.40 -16.20 -4.75
CA ALA A 29 6.19 -15.05 -3.90
C ALA A 29 7.51 -14.27 -3.75
N LYS A 30 7.62 -13.14 -4.46
CA LYS A 30 8.74 -12.22 -4.29
C LYS A 30 8.65 -11.70 -2.86
N LYS A 31 9.60 -12.13 -2.02
CA LYS A 31 9.89 -11.63 -0.66
C LYS A 31 9.41 -10.19 -0.53
N SER A 32 8.42 -9.92 0.32
CA SER A 32 7.86 -8.58 0.51
C SER A 32 8.95 -7.63 0.98
N ARG A 33 9.52 -6.86 0.05
CA ARG A 33 10.60 -5.92 0.34
C ARG A 33 9.97 -4.62 0.80
N SER A 34 9.85 -4.50 2.12
CA SER A 34 9.75 -3.20 2.78
C SER A 34 10.88 -2.28 2.35
N GLU A 35 10.57 -1.13 1.76
CA GLU A 35 11.61 -0.18 1.36
C GLU A 35 11.16 1.27 1.46
N VAL A 36 12.10 2.14 1.82
CA VAL A 36 11.96 3.59 1.71
C VAL A 36 12.21 3.96 0.25
N GLN A 37 11.25 4.59 -0.40
CA GLN A 37 11.37 4.96 -1.81
C GLN A 37 11.98 6.35 -1.99
N GLN A 38 11.57 7.30 -1.15
CA GLN A 38 12.05 8.67 -1.17
C GLN A 38 11.86 9.32 0.20
N SER A 39 12.82 10.14 0.60
CA SER A 39 12.75 10.91 1.85
C SER A 39 13.43 12.26 1.69
N LYS A 40 12.79 13.30 2.24
CA LYS A 40 13.39 14.63 2.50
C LYS A 40 13.51 14.90 4.01
N MET A 41 13.32 13.87 4.84
CA MET A 41 13.43 13.99 6.29
C MET A 41 14.89 13.96 6.73
N ALA A 42 15.20 14.61 7.86
CA ALA A 42 16.48 14.41 8.52
C ALA A 42 16.65 12.93 8.92
N LYS A 43 17.88 12.40 8.91
CA LYS A 43 18.16 10.96 9.11
C LYS A 43 17.53 10.35 10.37
N LYS A 44 17.48 11.11 11.48
CA LYS A 44 16.84 10.67 12.73
C LYS A 44 15.31 10.57 12.58
N MET A 45 14.72 11.52 11.88
CA MET A 45 13.28 11.58 11.60
C MET A 45 12.86 10.50 10.60
N GLU A 46 13.64 10.28 9.55
CA GLU A 46 13.40 9.19 8.60
C GLU A 46 13.44 7.81 9.27
N LYS A 47 14.43 7.55 10.13
CA LYS A 47 14.51 6.30 10.90
C LYS A 47 13.26 6.09 11.76
N TYR A 48 12.81 7.16 12.42
CA TYR A 48 11.59 7.11 13.23
C TYR A 48 10.35 6.87 12.38
N ALA A 49 10.15 7.64 11.30
CA ALA A 49 9.04 7.47 10.37
C ALA A 49 8.99 6.06 9.76
N CYS A 50 10.15 5.50 9.43
CA CYS A 50 10.28 4.13 8.95
C CYS A 50 9.89 3.10 10.03
N SER A 51 10.30 3.30 11.28
CA SER A 51 9.92 2.40 12.38
C SER A 51 8.41 2.43 12.66
N VAL A 52 7.79 3.61 12.63
CA VAL A 52 6.34 3.79 12.79
C VAL A 52 5.60 3.13 11.64
N ALA A 53 5.95 3.45 10.38
CA ALA A 53 5.32 2.84 9.22
C ALA A 53 5.46 1.31 9.20
N GLN A 54 6.64 0.78 9.56
CA GLN A 54 6.87 -0.66 9.68
C GLN A 54 6.02 -1.33 10.75
N ARG A 55 5.87 -0.68 11.91
CA ARG A 55 5.06 -1.22 13.01
C ARG A 55 3.60 -1.25 12.62
N GLU A 56 3.08 -0.12 12.16
CA GLU A 56 1.65 0.00 11.89
C GLU A 56 1.22 -0.78 10.66
N MET A 57 2.04 -0.87 9.61
CA MET A 57 1.70 -1.68 8.43
C MET A 57 1.67 -3.19 8.68
N LYS A 58 2.29 -3.68 9.76
CA LYS A 58 2.19 -5.10 10.16
C LYS A 58 0.89 -5.42 10.90
N THR A 59 0.14 -4.40 11.30
CA THR A 59 -1.16 -4.58 11.93
C THR A 59 -2.24 -4.79 10.87
N ASN A 60 -3.36 -5.40 11.24
CA ASN A 60 -4.53 -5.55 10.37
C ASN A 60 -5.47 -4.32 10.45
N LEU A 61 -4.91 -3.12 10.59
CA LEU A 61 -5.69 -1.89 10.60
C LEU A 61 -6.18 -1.56 9.18
N ASP A 62 -7.38 -0.98 9.11
CA ASP A 62 -7.84 -0.31 7.90
C ASP A 62 -7.00 0.93 7.59
N ASN A 63 -7.12 1.46 6.38
CA ASN A 63 -6.29 2.57 5.93
C ASN A 63 -6.48 3.86 6.74
N LEU A 64 -7.69 4.09 7.26
CA LEU A 64 -7.99 5.30 8.04
C LEU A 64 -7.38 5.20 9.44
N ALA A 65 -7.52 4.06 10.09
CA ALA A 65 -6.90 3.79 11.38
C ALA A 65 -5.37 3.80 11.28
N LEU A 66 -4.80 3.14 10.26
CA LEU A 66 -3.37 3.16 9.97
C LEU A 66 -2.85 4.59 9.78
N ARG A 67 -3.54 5.39 8.97
CA ARG A 67 -3.21 6.82 8.79
C ARG A 67 -3.19 7.56 10.12
N ASN A 68 -4.24 7.43 10.92
CA ASN A 68 -4.41 8.19 12.15
C ASN A 68 -3.32 7.82 13.17
N GLN A 69 -3.01 6.53 13.30
CA GLN A 69 -1.94 6.06 14.20
C GLN A 69 -0.56 6.60 13.81
N ILE A 70 -0.24 6.58 12.51
CA ILE A 70 1.03 7.13 12.00
C ILE A 70 1.14 8.64 12.28
N VAL A 71 0.05 9.40 12.04
CA VAL A 71 0.03 10.84 12.31
C VAL A 71 0.21 11.13 13.80
N GLU A 72 -0.49 10.39 14.67
CA GLU A 72 -0.39 10.54 16.12
C GLU A 72 1.04 10.25 16.61
N ASP A 73 1.65 9.17 16.13
CA ASP A 73 3.01 8.80 16.55
C ASP A 73 4.07 9.78 16.06
N MET A 74 3.89 10.37 14.87
CA MET A 74 4.76 11.45 14.39
C MET A 74 4.58 12.71 15.23
N GLY A 75 3.34 13.08 15.59
CA GLY A 75 3.03 14.23 16.42
C GLY A 75 3.53 14.12 17.87
N LYS A 76 3.64 12.91 18.43
CA LYS A 76 4.24 12.68 19.76
C LYS A 76 5.75 12.96 19.79
N MET A 77 6.44 12.75 18.68
CA MET A 77 7.90 12.83 18.60
C MET A 77 8.39 14.16 18.02
N TYR A 78 7.61 14.78 17.14
CA TYR A 78 8.00 15.99 16.41
C TYR A 78 6.85 16.98 16.34
N ASP A 79 7.13 18.24 16.70
CA ASP A 79 6.15 19.32 16.63
C ASP A 79 5.67 19.59 15.18
N GLY A 80 4.42 20.05 15.09
CA GLY A 80 3.78 20.51 13.87
C GLY A 80 2.61 19.65 13.40
N HIS A 81 1.99 20.06 12.29
CA HIS A 81 0.85 19.36 11.72
C HIS A 81 1.31 18.28 10.75
N TRP A 82 1.20 17.02 11.19
CA TRP A 82 1.55 15.86 10.40
C TRP A 82 0.36 15.33 9.61
N ASN A 83 0.65 14.84 8.41
CA ASN A 83 -0.31 14.22 7.52
C ASN A 83 0.24 12.89 7.03
N CYS A 84 -0.67 11.97 6.78
CA CYS A 84 -0.37 10.68 6.20
C CYS A 84 -1.40 10.34 5.12
N LEU A 85 -0.92 9.75 4.03
CA LEU A 85 -1.73 9.15 2.97
C LEU A 85 -1.36 7.68 2.87
N VAL A 86 -2.37 6.81 2.88
CA VAL A 86 -2.22 5.37 2.66
C VAL A 86 -2.85 5.04 1.30
N ILE A 87 -2.07 4.46 0.40
CA ILE A 87 -2.53 4.00 -0.92
C ILE A 87 -2.41 2.49 -0.96
N VAL A 88 -3.48 1.82 -1.41
CA VAL A 88 -3.48 0.39 -1.71
C VAL A 88 -3.50 0.27 -3.23
N GLY A 89 -2.47 -0.32 -3.83
CA GLY A 89 -2.35 -0.32 -5.29
C GLY A 89 -1.17 -1.15 -5.79
N ASN A 90 -1.13 -1.34 -7.11
CA ASN A 90 -0.06 -2.11 -7.73
C ASN A 90 1.28 -1.39 -7.53
N LYS A 91 2.38 -2.14 -7.61
CA LYS A 91 3.74 -1.70 -7.23
C LYS A 91 4.24 -0.42 -7.92
N ASN A 92 3.54 0.08 -8.93
CA ASN A 92 3.89 1.25 -9.74
C ASN A 92 2.97 2.47 -9.50
N ASP A 93 1.92 2.35 -8.68
CA ASP A 93 0.97 3.45 -8.39
C ASP A 93 1.45 4.32 -7.22
N THR A 94 2.71 4.73 -7.24
CA THR A 94 3.24 5.68 -6.27
C THR A 94 2.80 7.08 -6.66
N CYS A 95 1.82 7.64 -5.96
CA CYS A 95 1.53 9.07 -6.06
C CYS A 95 2.73 9.85 -5.52
N SER A 96 3.44 10.54 -6.42
CA SER A 96 4.51 11.47 -6.05
C SER A 96 3.90 12.71 -5.42
N PHE A 97 4.19 12.98 -4.16
CA PHE A 97 3.84 14.24 -3.52
C PHE A 97 5.07 15.15 -3.44
N SER A 98 5.14 16.13 -4.34
CA SER A 98 6.29 17.02 -4.50
C SER A 98 5.99 18.43 -3.96
N ARG A 99 5.76 18.58 -2.66
CA ARG A 99 6.00 19.89 -2.03
C ARG A 99 7.50 20.03 -1.77
N ALA A 100 8.10 21.10 -2.29
CA ALA A 100 9.54 21.28 -2.31
C ALA A 100 10.13 21.38 -0.88
N GLU A 101 9.37 21.95 0.05
CA GLU A 101 9.85 22.46 1.35
C GLU A 101 9.40 21.64 2.56
N THR A 102 8.48 20.69 2.40
CA THR A 102 7.98 19.89 3.52
C THR A 102 8.81 18.62 3.70
N PRO A 103 9.20 18.24 4.94
CA PRO A 103 9.72 16.91 5.20
C PRO A 103 8.70 15.87 4.72
N THR A 104 9.10 15.02 3.77
CA THR A 104 8.25 13.99 3.17
C THR A 104 8.96 12.65 3.23
N PHE A 105 8.22 11.58 3.48
CA PHE A 105 8.72 10.21 3.56
C PHE A 105 7.76 9.27 2.86
N HIS A 106 8.29 8.43 1.96
CA HIS A 106 7.53 7.43 1.22
C HIS A 106 8.03 6.04 1.57
N TYR A 107 7.13 5.20 2.07
CA TYR A 107 7.43 3.85 2.48
C TYR A 107 6.45 2.86 1.87
N LYS A 108 6.98 1.74 1.40
CA LYS A 108 6.19 0.71 0.75
C LYS A 108 6.36 -0.63 1.45
N HIS A 109 5.24 -1.29 1.69
CA HIS A 109 5.17 -2.65 2.20
C HIS A 109 4.07 -3.41 1.46
N GLU A 110 4.45 -4.48 0.75
CA GLU A 110 3.52 -5.31 -0.02
C GLU A 110 2.72 -4.50 -1.07
N GLU A 111 1.41 -4.41 -0.91
CA GLU A 111 0.47 -3.67 -1.77
C GLU A 111 0.09 -2.30 -1.19
N ARG A 112 0.68 -1.92 -0.05
CA ARG A 112 0.42 -0.66 0.64
C ARG A 112 1.62 0.28 0.52
N CYS A 113 1.33 1.54 0.20
CA CYS A 113 2.26 2.65 0.24
C CYS A 113 1.78 3.67 1.26
N VAL A 114 2.70 4.22 2.04
CA VAL A 114 2.46 5.33 2.95
C VAL A 114 3.33 6.51 2.57
N THR A 115 2.69 7.68 2.47
CA THR A 115 3.36 8.97 2.36
C THR A 115 3.08 9.77 3.62
N ILE A 116 4.15 10.19 4.31
CA ILE A 116 4.09 11.00 5.54
C ILE A 116 4.69 12.36 5.21
N TRP A 117 4.00 13.45 5.55
CA TRP A 117 4.55 14.79 5.40
C TRP A 117 4.09 15.73 6.51
N ARG A 118 4.85 16.79 6.73
CA ARG A 118 4.47 17.87 7.65
C ARG A 118 3.96 19.07 6.85
N SER A 119 2.80 19.61 7.20
CA SER A 119 2.35 20.91 6.69
C SER A 119 3.12 22.03 7.39
N LEU A 120 3.45 23.09 6.64
CA LEU A 120 3.88 24.36 7.22
C LEU A 120 2.70 25.05 7.91
#